data_AF-A0A251TNW2-F1
#
_entry.id   AF-A0A251TNW2-F1
#
_cell.length_a   1.000
_cell.length_b   1.000
_cell.length_c   1.000
_cell.angle_alpha   90.00
_cell.angle_beta   90.00
_cell.angle_gamma   90.00
#
_symmetry.space_group_name_H-M   'P 1'
#
loop_
_entity.id
_entity.type
_entity.pdbx_description
1 polymer ?
#
loop_
_entity_poly.entity_id
_entity_poly.type
_entity_poly.pdbx_seq_one_letter_code
_entity_poly.pdbx_strand_id
1 'polypeptide(L)'
;MVAMAASTYFFLNSFSYHDMTRNNLRGTPRPKDAHGIIKKNDGSSRSLLAKDLTKVNATKVRSNRASFLKPIMMLGQNKNYLDMIPELGIGSMLSDGFVFRQKFQIRSYEVGSDQAVTIETLMNLLQETSINHLKAIGVWSDGFGLTREMCKKNLIWVVSKLQVAVDRYPIWDDVIQIDTWKGAYGKIGICSNWTICDAKTGEILLTASCILVMMNEETRKLSKFPDEVRSELDEHLTNVILPVVARKWSPRDEMSIVDHVRNGIMPRWSDLDMNQHVNNVKYIGWILESVPRSIVENYELASLTLEYRQECKLESVVQSHTYVMVSNNGKIGDYDLVDCKHALQLETGGGEIMRGWSIWRPKQYGNRLGLE
;
A
#
# COMPACT_ATOMS: atom_id res chain seq x y z
N MET A 1 -14.49 17.92 3.70
CA MET A 1 -13.27 17.16 3.38
C MET A 1 -13.13 16.16 4.50
N VAL A 2 -13.41 14.89 4.24
CA VAL A 2 -13.30 13.78 5.22
C VAL A 2 -12.05 12.99 4.80
N ALA A 3 -11.30 12.37 5.72
CA ALA A 3 -9.97 11.80 5.44
C ALA A 3 -9.90 10.35 5.96
N MET A 4 -8.93 9.55 5.49
CA MET A 4 -8.90 8.09 5.70
C MET A 4 -8.00 7.57 6.82
N ALA A 5 -8.57 6.77 7.71
CA ALA A 5 -8.10 6.34 9.02
C ALA A 5 -6.93 5.36 8.99
N ALA A 6 -5.96 5.64 9.84
CA ALA A 6 -5.10 4.67 10.50
C ALA A 6 -5.43 4.73 12.00
N SER A 7 -6.11 3.72 12.56
CA SER A 7 -6.40 3.66 14.00
C SER A 7 -6.69 2.29 14.59
N THR A 8 -6.32 2.17 15.85
CA THR A 8 -5.91 0.98 16.59
C THR A 8 -7.04 0.14 17.22
N TYR A 9 -6.78 -1.17 17.29
CA TYR A 9 -7.62 -2.14 18.00
C TYR A 9 -7.36 -2.22 19.51
N PHE A 10 -8.46 -2.34 20.27
CA PHE A 10 -8.50 -2.82 21.65
C PHE A 10 -8.21 -4.33 21.73
N PHE A 11 -7.25 -4.74 22.58
CA PHE A 11 -7.25 -6.07 23.19
C PHE A 11 -7.08 -5.93 24.71
N LEU A 12 -8.20 -6.07 25.44
CA LEU A 12 -8.19 -6.50 26.83
C LEU A 12 -9.01 -7.79 26.91
N ASN A 13 -8.31 -8.92 26.89
CA ASN A 13 -8.61 -10.05 27.77
C ASN A 13 -7.47 -11.07 27.67
N SER A 14 -6.47 -10.86 28.52
CA SER A 14 -5.57 -11.91 28.99
C SER A 14 -6.37 -12.93 29.80
N PHE A 15 -6.62 -14.12 29.25
CA PHE A 15 -6.85 -15.31 30.07
C PHE A 15 -5.60 -16.20 29.96
N SER A 16 -4.81 -16.15 31.01
CA SER A 16 -3.68 -17.06 31.26
C SER A 16 -4.19 -18.50 31.35
N TYR A 17 -3.76 -19.33 30.40
CA TYR A 17 -3.78 -20.78 30.58
C TYR A 17 -2.64 -21.14 31.54
N HIS A 18 -2.97 -21.34 32.82
CA HIS A 18 -2.28 -22.30 33.69
C HIS A 18 -3.05 -22.44 35.02
N ASP A 19 -3.01 -23.67 35.54
CA ASP A 19 -3.55 -24.15 36.82
C ASP A 19 -5.05 -24.38 36.97
N MET A 20 -5.44 -25.65 36.79
CA MET A 20 -6.24 -26.33 37.82
C MET A 20 -6.11 -27.85 37.70
N THR A 21 -5.14 -28.42 38.43
CA THR A 21 -5.17 -29.83 38.84
C THR A 21 -5.83 -29.97 40.21
N ARG A 22 -6.75 -30.95 40.28
CA ARG A 22 -7.12 -31.81 41.42
C ARG A 22 -8.06 -31.32 42.52
N ASN A 23 -9.14 -32.12 42.60
CA ASN A 23 -9.84 -32.64 43.79
C ASN A 23 -10.90 -31.76 44.46
N ASN A 24 -12.18 -32.13 44.33
CA ASN A 24 -12.82 -33.01 45.33
C ASN A 24 -14.22 -33.50 44.93
N LEU A 25 -14.53 -34.68 45.46
CA LEU A 25 -15.70 -35.53 45.26
C LEU A 25 -17.01 -34.96 45.85
N ARG A 26 -18.16 -35.24 45.21
CA ARG A 26 -19.29 -36.06 45.71
C ARG A 26 -20.62 -35.72 45.01
N GLY A 27 -21.42 -36.76 44.73
CA GLY A 27 -22.89 -36.70 44.77
C GLY A 27 -23.63 -36.88 43.45
N THR A 28 -23.97 -38.13 43.12
CA THR A 28 -25.04 -38.51 42.16
C THR A 28 -26.43 -38.33 42.80
N PRO A 29 -27.55 -38.20 42.03
CA PRO A 29 -28.24 -39.36 41.44
C PRO A 29 -28.79 -39.18 39.99
N ARG A 30 -28.99 -40.32 39.29
CA ARG A 30 -29.61 -40.54 37.95
C ARG A 30 -31.18 -40.47 38.01
N PRO A 31 -32.01 -40.95 37.03
CA PRO A 31 -31.82 -41.44 35.62
C PRO A 31 -32.93 -41.01 34.60
N LYS A 32 -32.79 -41.40 33.32
CA LYS A 32 -33.79 -42.11 32.43
C LYS A 32 -33.31 -42.01 30.96
N ASP A 33 -32.85 -43.12 30.35
CA ASP A 33 -33.56 -44.03 29.39
C ASP A 33 -33.82 -43.35 28.02
N ALA A 34 -33.50 -43.87 26.82
CA ALA A 34 -33.49 -45.24 26.29
C ALA A 34 -32.59 -45.34 25.02
N HIS A 35 -31.81 -46.42 24.82
CA HIS A 35 -31.98 -47.54 23.85
C HIS A 35 -32.29 -47.15 22.37
N GLY A 36 -31.65 -47.68 21.31
CA GLY A 36 -30.72 -48.83 21.15
C GLY A 36 -29.83 -48.73 19.88
N ILE A 37 -28.61 -49.29 19.89
CA ILE A 37 -28.16 -50.63 19.39
C ILE A 37 -28.22 -50.74 17.85
N ILE A 38 -27.13 -50.49 17.11
CA ILE A 38 -25.98 -51.37 16.71
C ILE A 38 -26.36 -52.50 15.73
N LYS A 39 -25.71 -52.54 14.54
CA LYS A 39 -24.82 -53.65 14.14
C LYS A 39 -23.99 -53.36 12.87
N LYS A 40 -22.68 -53.58 13.01
CA LYS A 40 -21.69 -53.85 11.95
C LYS A 40 -21.97 -55.22 11.32
N ASN A 41 -21.49 -55.42 10.09
CA ASN A 41 -20.95 -56.70 9.66
C ASN A 41 -19.72 -56.49 8.76
N ASP A 42 -18.65 -57.21 9.09
CA ASP A 42 -17.37 -57.31 8.38
C ASP A 42 -17.45 -58.29 7.19
N GLY A 43 -16.50 -58.18 6.25
CA GLY A 43 -16.28 -59.22 5.24
C GLY A 43 -15.23 -58.94 4.13
N SER A 44 -13.95 -59.15 4.45
CA SER A 44 -12.91 -59.82 3.62
C SER A 44 -12.36 -59.23 2.29
N SER A 45 -11.13 -58.70 2.38
CA SER A 45 -9.89 -59.03 1.61
C SER A 45 -9.83 -59.08 0.07
N ARG A 46 -9.08 -58.15 -0.55
CA ARG A 46 -7.76 -58.40 -1.24
C ARG A 46 -7.19 -57.13 -1.90
N SER A 47 -5.86 -57.02 -1.80
CA SER A 47 -4.95 -56.02 -2.39
C SER A 47 -5.02 -55.88 -3.92
N LEU A 48 -4.81 -54.67 -4.46
CA LEU A 48 -3.81 -54.35 -5.51
C LEU A 48 -3.93 -52.91 -6.04
N LEU A 49 -2.76 -52.29 -6.21
CA LEU A 49 -2.40 -51.25 -7.18
C LEU A 49 -2.77 -49.78 -6.91
N ALA A 50 -1.71 -49.03 -6.62
CA ALA A 50 -1.59 -47.59 -6.84
C ALA A 50 -2.20 -47.16 -8.18
N LYS A 51 -2.99 -46.10 -8.18
CA LYS A 51 -3.39 -45.34 -9.36
C LYS A 51 -3.34 -43.85 -9.08
N ASP A 52 -2.26 -43.25 -9.56
CA ASP A 52 -2.17 -42.00 -10.31
C ASP A 52 -3.00 -40.79 -9.84
N LEU A 53 -2.33 -39.93 -9.06
CA LEU A 53 -2.59 -38.50 -9.03
C LEU A 53 -1.92 -37.83 -10.24
N THR A 54 -2.57 -37.83 -11.40
CA THR A 54 -2.22 -36.89 -12.47
C THR A 54 -3.46 -36.46 -13.25
N LYS A 55 -3.87 -35.21 -13.04
CA LYS A 55 -4.43 -34.32 -14.07
C LYS A 55 -4.61 -32.91 -13.49
N VAL A 56 -3.55 -32.11 -13.55
CA VAL A 56 -3.67 -30.65 -13.58
C VAL A 56 -4.05 -30.29 -15.02
N ASN A 57 -5.21 -29.69 -15.23
CA ASN A 57 -5.64 -29.23 -16.55
C ASN A 57 -4.81 -27.99 -16.94
N ALA A 58 -3.61 -28.22 -17.48
CA ALA A 58 -2.87 -27.19 -18.19
C ALA A 58 -3.45 -27.06 -19.61
N THR A 59 -4.17 -25.96 -19.86
CA THR A 59 -4.58 -25.58 -21.21
C THR A 59 -3.31 -25.37 -22.06
N LYS A 60 -3.17 -26.14 -23.13
CA LYS A 60 -2.01 -26.14 -24.02
C LYS A 60 -1.93 -24.79 -24.75
N VAL A 61 -1.19 -23.84 -24.20
CA VAL A 61 -0.86 -22.58 -24.88
C VAL A 61 -0.01 -22.92 -26.10
N ARG A 62 -0.48 -22.49 -27.27
CA ARG A 62 0.19 -22.68 -28.56
C ARG A 62 1.52 -21.91 -28.50
N SER A 63 2.63 -22.65 -28.54
CA SER A 63 3.98 -22.11 -28.63
C SER A 63 4.14 -21.39 -29.98
N ASN A 64 3.88 -20.08 -30.02
CA ASN A 64 4.61 -19.23 -30.94
C ASN A 64 6.03 -19.14 -30.36
N ARG A 65 7.02 -19.65 -31.10
CA ARG A 65 8.44 -19.44 -30.82
C ARG A 65 8.75 -17.94 -30.90
N ALA A 66 8.44 -17.19 -29.84
CA ALA A 66 9.20 -16.02 -29.49
C ALA A 66 10.54 -16.55 -28.98
N SER A 67 11.62 -16.08 -29.58
CA SER A 67 12.99 -16.36 -29.15
C SER A 67 13.10 -16.19 -27.65
N PHE A 68 13.23 -17.30 -26.92
CA PHE A 68 13.78 -17.28 -25.57
C PHE A 68 15.18 -16.70 -25.71
N LEU A 69 15.30 -15.38 -25.50
CA LEU A 69 16.57 -14.77 -25.16
C LEU A 69 17.07 -15.58 -23.96
N LYS A 70 18.15 -16.32 -24.20
CA LYS A 70 18.86 -17.05 -23.15
C LYS A 70 19.07 -16.07 -22.00
N PRO A 71 18.76 -16.43 -20.74
CA PRO A 71 19.32 -15.70 -19.63
C PRO A 71 20.83 -15.82 -19.79
N ILE A 72 21.50 -14.73 -20.18
CA ILE A 72 22.93 -14.62 -19.94
C ILE A 72 23.00 -14.53 -18.42
N MET A 73 23.10 -15.69 -17.77
CA MET A 73 23.64 -15.75 -16.42
C MET A 73 25.08 -15.24 -16.56
N MET A 74 25.27 -13.94 -16.33
CA MET A 74 26.56 -13.40 -15.93
C MET A 74 26.86 -13.94 -14.53
N LEU A 75 27.11 -15.26 -14.43
CA LEU A 75 27.88 -15.83 -13.33
C LEU A 75 29.35 -15.45 -13.57
N GLY A 76 29.62 -14.15 -13.50
CA GLY A 76 30.95 -13.69 -13.12
C GLY A 76 31.16 -14.21 -11.70
N GLN A 77 32.09 -15.15 -11.53
CA GLN A 77 32.54 -15.61 -10.22
C GLN A 77 33.25 -14.46 -9.48
N ASN A 78 32.51 -13.45 -9.05
CA ASN A 78 32.98 -12.50 -8.05
C ASN A 78 32.52 -13.01 -6.69
N LYS A 79 33.47 -13.51 -5.90
CA LYS A 79 33.29 -14.06 -4.56
C LYS A 79 32.83 -13.03 -3.49
N ASN A 80 32.21 -11.91 -3.88
CA ASN A 80 31.88 -10.80 -2.99
C ASN A 80 30.37 -10.45 -2.95
N TYR A 81 29.46 -11.33 -3.41
CA TYR A 81 28.02 -11.06 -3.32
C TYR A 81 27.48 -11.03 -1.86
N LEU A 82 28.16 -11.73 -0.95
CA LEU A 82 27.78 -11.82 0.46
C LEU A 82 28.29 -10.64 1.31
N ASP A 83 29.26 -9.87 0.81
CA ASP A 83 29.87 -8.75 1.56
C ASP A 83 29.04 -7.44 1.47
N MET A 84 27.95 -7.41 0.69
CA MET A 84 27.03 -6.27 0.57
C MET A 84 25.79 -6.37 1.50
N ILE A 85 25.72 -7.38 2.37
CA ILE A 85 24.50 -7.74 3.12
C ILE A 85 24.36 -7.17 4.57
N PRO A 86 25.20 -6.28 5.16
CA PRO A 86 24.98 -5.97 6.59
C PRO A 86 23.78 -5.05 6.91
N GLU A 87 23.26 -4.27 5.95
CA GLU A 87 22.34 -3.15 6.27
C GLU A 87 20.94 -3.22 5.64
N LEU A 88 20.60 -4.33 4.97
CA LEU A 88 19.28 -4.48 4.36
C LEU A 88 18.20 -4.66 5.44
N GLY A 89 17.28 -3.70 5.54
CA GLY A 89 16.06 -3.83 6.34
C GLY A 89 16.09 -3.23 7.76
N ILE A 90 17.24 -2.90 8.35
CA ILE A 90 17.29 -2.15 9.62
C ILE A 90 17.50 -0.68 9.30
N GLY A 91 16.44 0.13 9.46
CA GLY A 91 16.55 1.57 9.30
C GLY A 91 17.09 2.26 10.57
N SER A 92 17.63 3.46 10.40
CA SER A 92 18.20 4.25 11.50
C SER A 92 17.90 5.74 11.33
N MET A 93 17.81 6.46 12.44
CA MET A 93 17.82 7.93 12.42
C MET A 93 19.19 8.45 11.98
N LEU A 94 19.20 9.49 11.16
CA LEU A 94 20.42 10.23 10.83
C LEU A 94 20.87 11.09 12.03
N SER A 95 22.10 11.60 11.97
CA SER A 95 22.71 12.38 13.05
C SER A 95 21.97 13.68 13.39
N ASP A 96 21.11 14.16 12.48
CA ASP A 96 20.26 15.33 12.73
C ASP A 96 19.05 15.03 13.64
N GLY A 97 18.71 13.75 13.84
CA GLY A 97 17.57 13.32 14.65
C GLY A 97 16.20 13.52 14.00
N PHE A 98 16.13 13.98 12.75
CA PHE A 98 14.88 14.31 12.06
C PHE A 98 14.58 13.39 10.87
N VAL A 99 15.61 12.84 10.25
CA VAL A 99 15.50 11.99 9.07
C VAL A 99 15.71 10.54 9.48
N PHE A 100 14.75 9.69 9.14
CA PHE A 100 14.89 8.24 9.21
C PHE A 100 15.28 7.68 7.84
N ARG A 101 16.28 6.81 7.81
CA ARG A 101 16.81 6.20 6.59
C ARG A 101 16.71 4.69 6.65
N GLN A 102 16.23 4.07 5.57
CA GLN A 102 16.16 2.61 5.45
C GLN A 102 16.43 2.16 4.01
N LYS A 103 17.20 1.07 3.85
CA LYS A 103 17.49 0.46 2.55
C LYS A 103 16.61 -0.75 2.29
N PHE A 104 16.15 -0.89 1.05
CA PHE A 104 15.35 -2.02 0.59
C PHE A 104 15.93 -2.57 -0.70
N GLN A 105 16.04 -3.89 -0.80
CA GLN A 105 16.27 -4.58 -2.06
C GLN A 105 14.92 -4.91 -2.68
N ILE A 106 14.75 -4.53 -3.95
CA ILE A 106 13.52 -4.80 -4.69
C ILE A 106 13.37 -6.29 -4.94
N ARG A 107 12.23 -6.84 -4.51
CA ARG A 107 11.92 -8.27 -4.59
C ARG A 107 11.25 -8.63 -5.91
N SER A 108 11.27 -9.90 -6.26
CA SER A 108 10.75 -10.37 -7.56
C SER A 108 9.23 -10.19 -7.72
N TYR A 109 8.46 -10.20 -6.62
CA TYR A 109 7.00 -10.03 -6.66
C TYR A 109 6.56 -8.56 -6.52
N GLU A 110 7.52 -7.65 -6.33
CA GLU A 110 7.31 -6.21 -6.15
C GLU A 110 7.35 -5.44 -7.47
N VAL A 111 7.76 -6.11 -8.55
CA VAL A 111 7.86 -5.58 -9.91
C VAL A 111 6.71 -6.03 -10.80
N GLY A 112 6.35 -5.19 -11.76
CA GLY A 112 5.38 -5.48 -12.81
C GLY A 112 5.94 -6.37 -13.92
N SER A 113 5.11 -6.61 -14.94
CA SER A 113 5.50 -7.39 -16.13
C SER A 113 6.61 -6.74 -16.95
N ASP A 114 6.88 -5.45 -16.74
CA ASP A 114 7.95 -4.66 -17.35
C ASP A 114 9.23 -4.58 -16.48
N GLN A 115 9.35 -5.45 -15.46
CA GLN A 115 10.47 -5.55 -14.51
C GLN A 115 10.68 -4.32 -13.61
N ALA A 116 9.85 -3.28 -13.75
CA ALA A 116 9.89 -2.08 -12.92
C ALA A 116 9.02 -2.27 -11.68
N VAL A 117 9.41 -1.64 -10.57
CA VAL A 117 8.61 -1.64 -9.34
C VAL A 117 7.24 -1.01 -9.59
N THR A 118 6.18 -1.62 -9.06
CA THR A 118 4.84 -1.04 -9.19
C THR A 118 4.67 0.20 -8.31
N ILE A 119 3.81 1.14 -8.71
CA ILE A 119 3.49 2.30 -7.85
C ILE A 119 2.91 1.85 -6.50
N GLU A 120 2.09 0.80 -6.46
CA GLU A 120 1.58 0.23 -5.20
C GLU A 120 2.71 -0.23 -4.28
N THR A 121 3.72 -0.92 -4.83
CA THR A 121 4.90 -1.31 -4.06
C THR A 121 5.60 -0.10 -3.47
N LEU A 122 5.92 0.93 -4.29
CA LEU A 122 6.60 2.12 -3.81
C LEU A 122 5.83 2.77 -2.65
N MET A 123 4.51 2.86 -2.77
CA MET A 123 3.65 3.46 -1.74
C MET A 123 3.61 2.61 -0.46
N ASN A 124 3.62 1.27 -0.56
CA ASN A 124 3.76 0.41 0.61
C ASN A 124 5.10 0.65 1.32
N LEU A 125 6.19 0.83 0.58
CA LEU A 125 7.51 1.13 1.16
C LEU A 125 7.55 2.51 1.84
N LEU A 126 6.89 3.52 1.25
CA LEU A 126 6.74 4.84 1.89
C LEU A 126 5.95 4.75 3.21
N GLN A 127 4.87 3.97 3.22
CA GLN A 127 4.06 3.75 4.41
C GLN A 127 4.88 3.04 5.51
N GLU A 128 5.56 1.95 5.17
CA GLU A 128 6.41 1.19 6.09
C GLU A 128 7.50 2.07 6.71
N THR A 129 8.21 2.84 5.89
CA THR A 129 9.28 3.75 6.38
C THR A 129 8.76 4.87 7.27
N SER A 130 7.55 5.38 7.00
CA SER A 130 6.93 6.40 7.87
C SER A 130 6.52 5.86 9.23
N ILE A 131 6.06 4.61 9.28
CA ILE A 131 5.74 3.88 10.50
C ILE A 131 7.02 3.58 11.29
N ASN A 132 8.08 3.12 10.62
CA ASN A 132 9.38 2.86 11.23
C ASN A 132 10.05 4.12 11.75
N HIS A 133 9.89 5.26 11.08
CA HIS A 133 10.31 6.56 11.59
C HIS A 133 9.60 6.89 12.91
N LEU A 134 8.26 6.78 12.98
CA LEU A 134 7.51 7.04 14.23
C LEU A 134 8.00 6.13 15.37
N LYS A 135 8.25 4.85 15.07
CA LYS A 135 8.83 3.91 16.03
C LYS A 135 10.22 4.35 16.51
N ALA A 136 11.07 4.84 15.60
CA ALA A 136 12.44 5.26 15.92
C ALA A 136 12.49 6.51 16.82
N ILE A 137 11.50 7.40 16.71
CA ILE A 137 11.36 8.58 17.60
C ILE A 137 10.53 8.29 18.86
N GLY A 138 10.20 7.02 19.14
CA GLY A 138 9.48 6.61 20.36
C GLY A 138 7.96 6.80 20.31
N VAL A 139 7.38 7.13 19.15
CA VAL A 139 5.93 7.26 18.96
C VAL A 139 5.35 5.91 18.51
N TRP A 140 5.02 5.06 19.47
CA TRP A 140 4.52 3.69 19.21
C TRP A 140 3.47 3.17 20.21
N SER A 141 2.76 4.05 20.95
CA SER A 141 1.96 3.61 22.13
C SER A 141 1.09 2.39 21.87
N ASP A 142 0.12 2.49 20.95
CA ASP A 142 -0.83 1.42 20.61
C ASP A 142 -0.62 0.85 19.19
N GLY A 143 0.52 1.16 18.57
CA GLY A 143 0.84 0.80 17.18
C GLY A 143 0.48 1.89 16.15
N PHE A 144 0.98 1.73 14.92
CA PHE A 144 0.74 2.64 13.79
C PHE A 144 1.09 4.12 14.01
N GLY A 145 1.97 4.42 14.96
CA GLY A 145 2.43 5.80 15.16
C GLY A 145 1.42 6.72 15.84
N LEU A 146 0.50 6.15 16.63
CA LEU A 146 -0.32 6.92 17.55
C LEU A 146 0.52 7.37 18.76
N THR A 147 0.37 8.64 19.13
CA THR A 147 0.94 9.17 20.37
C THR A 147 0.03 8.83 21.55
N ARG A 148 0.56 8.95 22.77
CA ARG A 148 -0.21 8.66 23.99
C ARG A 148 -1.40 9.60 24.15
N GLU A 149 -1.22 10.89 23.85
CA GLU A 149 -2.32 11.87 23.94
C GLU A 149 -3.38 11.67 22.86
N MET A 150 -3.01 11.12 21.70
CA MET A 150 -3.99 10.71 20.69
C MET A 150 -4.89 9.59 21.20
N CYS A 151 -4.32 8.54 21.76
CA CYS A 151 -5.08 7.41 22.31
C CYS A 151 -6.08 7.86 23.38
N LYS A 152 -5.66 8.72 24.31
CA LYS A 152 -6.53 9.28 25.35
C LYS A 152 -7.72 10.08 24.81
N LYS A 153 -7.56 10.74 23.66
CA LYS A 153 -8.57 11.60 23.04
C LYS A 153 -9.34 10.89 21.92
N ASN A 154 -9.11 9.59 21.74
CA ASN A 154 -9.69 8.78 20.67
C ASN A 154 -9.44 9.39 19.28
N LEU A 155 -8.19 9.83 19.07
CA LEU A 155 -7.74 10.52 17.86
C LEU A 155 -6.82 9.63 17.03
N ILE A 156 -6.92 9.82 15.73
CA ILE A 156 -6.31 8.94 14.74
C ILE A 156 -5.72 9.73 13.60
N TRP A 157 -4.64 9.21 13.00
CA TRP A 157 -4.09 9.81 11.79
C TRP A 157 -4.90 9.39 10.59
N VAL A 158 -5.25 10.37 9.76
CA VAL A 158 -5.94 10.10 8.51
C VAL A 158 -5.20 10.74 7.33
N VAL A 159 -4.94 9.96 6.28
CA VAL A 159 -4.33 10.50 5.05
C VAL A 159 -5.36 11.36 4.33
N SER A 160 -5.00 12.60 4.05
CA SER A 160 -5.88 13.58 3.38
C SER A 160 -5.42 13.89 1.96
N LYS A 161 -4.10 13.92 1.73
CA LYS A 161 -3.50 14.20 0.43
C LYS A 161 -2.19 13.46 0.28
N LEU A 162 -1.96 12.87 -0.88
CA LEU A 162 -0.71 12.24 -1.26
C LEU A 162 -0.22 12.87 -2.57
N GLN A 163 1.07 13.14 -2.65
CA GLN A 163 1.71 13.68 -3.84
C GLN A 163 3.00 12.91 -4.09
N VAL A 164 3.19 12.48 -5.33
CA VAL A 164 4.31 11.66 -5.76
C VAL A 164 4.81 12.20 -7.09
N ALA A 165 6.13 12.31 -7.21
CA ALA A 165 6.82 12.54 -8.47
C ALA A 165 7.88 11.45 -8.61
N VAL A 166 7.84 10.74 -9.74
CA VAL A 166 8.73 9.61 -10.03
C VAL A 166 9.61 10.03 -11.18
N ASP A 167 10.92 10.12 -10.95
CA ASP A 167 11.91 10.44 -11.98
C ASP A 167 12.31 9.16 -12.71
N ARG A 168 12.54 8.06 -11.97
CA ARG A 168 12.87 6.75 -12.54
C ARG A 168 12.34 5.63 -11.65
N TYR A 169 11.77 4.60 -12.27
CA TYR A 169 11.38 3.40 -11.54
C TYR A 169 12.59 2.48 -11.30
N PRO A 170 12.84 2.04 -10.07
CA PRO A 170 13.80 0.97 -9.82
C PRO A 170 13.29 -0.35 -10.42
N ILE A 171 14.21 -1.25 -10.75
CA ILE A 171 13.92 -2.57 -11.29
C ILE A 171 14.21 -3.67 -10.27
N TRP A 172 13.90 -4.91 -10.63
CA TRP A 172 14.21 -6.07 -9.79
C TRP A 172 15.71 -6.12 -9.44
N ASP A 173 16.00 -6.46 -8.18
CA ASP A 173 17.36 -6.55 -7.59
C ASP A 173 18.08 -5.20 -7.35
N ASP A 174 17.46 -4.07 -7.73
CA ASP A 174 17.96 -2.77 -7.29
C ASP A 174 17.87 -2.63 -5.77
N VAL A 175 18.85 -1.92 -5.20
CA VAL A 175 18.82 -1.50 -3.79
C VAL A 175 18.49 -0.02 -3.77
N ILE A 176 17.38 0.32 -3.14
CA ILE A 176 16.95 1.69 -2.93
C ILE A 176 17.18 2.11 -1.48
N GLN A 177 17.46 3.39 -1.28
CA GLN A 177 17.50 4.04 0.01
C GLN A 177 16.32 4.99 0.11
N ILE A 178 15.53 4.87 1.18
CA ILE A 178 14.41 5.74 1.47
C ILE A 178 14.75 6.59 2.68
N ASP A 179 14.73 7.90 2.48
CA ASP A 179 14.85 8.90 3.54
C ASP A 179 13.46 9.49 3.79
N THR A 180 13.04 9.53 5.04
CA THR A 180 11.76 10.14 5.44
C THR A 180 11.92 11.06 6.63
N TRP A 181 11.18 12.16 6.60
CA TRP A 181 11.10 13.11 7.71
C TRP A 181 9.69 13.64 7.82
N LYS A 182 9.39 14.20 9.00
CA LYS A 182 8.07 14.76 9.29
C LYS A 182 8.17 16.26 9.41
N GLY A 183 7.06 16.94 9.10
CA GLY A 183 6.95 18.37 9.24
C GLY A 183 5.59 18.79 9.77
N ALA A 184 5.54 19.98 10.36
CA ALA A 184 4.27 20.54 10.80
C ALA A 184 3.44 20.97 9.57
N TYR A 185 2.16 20.60 9.55
CA TYR A 185 1.21 21.04 8.51
C TYR A 185 0.14 21.94 9.14
N GLY A 186 0.49 23.22 9.27
CA GLY A 186 -0.35 24.23 9.89
C GLY A 186 -0.84 23.84 11.29
N LYS A 187 -2.12 24.13 11.56
CA LYS A 187 -2.78 23.82 12.85
C LYS A 187 -3.62 22.53 12.81
N ILE A 188 -3.58 21.78 11.72
CA ILE A 188 -4.53 20.69 11.46
C ILE A 188 -3.88 19.32 11.31
N GLY A 189 -2.56 19.26 11.18
CA GLY A 189 -1.87 17.96 11.13
C GLY A 189 -0.38 18.06 10.88
N ILE A 190 0.14 16.99 10.29
CA ILE A 190 1.56 16.81 9.94
C ILE A 190 1.69 16.44 8.47
N CYS A 191 2.88 16.63 7.92
CA CYS A 191 3.26 16.02 6.66
C CYS A 191 4.37 14.99 6.89
N SER A 192 4.34 13.91 6.11
CA SER A 192 5.48 13.02 5.92
C SER A 192 6.03 13.29 4.53
N ASN A 193 7.35 13.43 4.43
CA ASN A 193 8.05 13.64 3.17
C ASN A 193 9.02 12.49 2.95
N TRP A 194 9.30 12.20 1.68
CA TRP A 194 10.21 11.14 1.30
C TRP A 194 11.04 11.51 0.08
N THR A 195 12.27 11.01 0.09
CA THR A 195 13.14 10.85 -1.07
C THR A 195 13.55 9.39 -1.17
N ILE A 196 13.38 8.81 -2.35
CA ILE A 196 13.94 7.50 -2.69
C ILE A 196 15.13 7.73 -3.61
N CYS A 197 16.28 7.17 -3.26
CA CYS A 197 17.49 7.22 -4.07
C CYS A 197 17.97 5.82 -4.44
N ASP A 198 18.64 5.71 -5.57
CA ASP A 198 19.42 4.53 -5.93
C ASP A 198 20.61 4.42 -4.96
N ALA A 199 20.75 3.29 -4.27
CA ALA A 199 21.79 3.14 -3.24
C ALA A 199 23.21 3.04 -3.83
N LYS A 200 23.35 2.72 -5.13
CA LYS A 200 24.64 2.64 -5.82
C LYS A 200 25.05 3.99 -6.39
N THR A 201 24.13 4.70 -7.05
CA THR A 201 24.45 5.95 -7.76
C THR A 201 24.18 7.20 -6.94
N GLY A 202 23.30 7.13 -5.94
CA GLY A 202 22.82 8.29 -5.19
C GLY A 202 21.79 9.14 -5.95
N GLU A 203 21.40 8.75 -7.17
CA GLU A 203 20.39 9.43 -7.97
C GLU A 203 19.02 9.40 -7.28
N ILE A 204 18.32 10.53 -7.25
CA ILE A 204 16.95 10.60 -6.76
C ILE A 204 16.02 9.95 -7.78
N LEU A 205 15.29 8.94 -7.35
CA LEU A 205 14.35 8.16 -8.16
C LEU A 205 12.92 8.66 -8.00
N LEU A 206 12.57 9.08 -6.78
CA LEU A 206 11.22 9.50 -6.42
C LEU A 206 11.25 10.50 -5.28
N THR A 207 10.35 11.47 -5.35
CA THR A 207 9.99 12.35 -4.22
C THR A 207 8.50 12.22 -3.92
N ALA A 208 8.16 12.25 -2.63
CA ALA A 208 6.77 12.20 -2.21
C ALA A 208 6.50 13.05 -0.98
N SER A 209 5.25 13.48 -0.83
CA SER A 209 4.74 14.15 0.35
C SER A 209 3.31 13.72 0.62
N CYS A 210 2.99 13.47 1.88
CA CYS A 210 1.69 13.03 2.35
C CYS A 210 1.27 13.91 3.50
N ILE A 211 0.04 14.43 3.45
CA ILE A 211 -0.56 15.22 4.51
C ILE A 211 -1.47 14.32 5.32
N LEU A 212 -1.17 14.22 6.62
CA LEU A 212 -1.98 13.53 7.60
C LEU A 212 -2.69 14.56 8.47
N VAL A 213 -4.00 14.42 8.61
CA VAL A 213 -4.80 15.22 9.54
C VAL A 213 -5.34 14.30 10.64
N MET A 214 -5.87 14.88 11.71
CA MET A 214 -6.49 14.08 12.77
C MET A 214 -7.99 13.94 12.59
N MET A 215 -8.49 12.78 12.95
CA MET A 215 -9.91 12.49 13.06
C MET A 215 -10.18 11.85 14.42
N ASN A 216 -11.38 12.06 14.95
CA ASN A 216 -11.86 11.29 16.09
C ASN A 216 -12.49 9.98 15.60
N GLU A 217 -12.05 8.85 16.16
CA GLU A 217 -12.38 7.52 15.66
C GLU A 217 -13.86 7.17 15.77
N GLU A 218 -14.50 7.55 16.88
CA GLU A 218 -15.93 7.29 17.13
C GLU A 218 -16.83 8.20 16.30
N THR A 219 -16.59 9.51 16.35
CA THR A 219 -17.49 10.50 15.73
C THR A 219 -17.24 10.67 14.24
N ARG A 220 -16.10 10.17 13.72
CA ARG A 220 -15.65 10.32 12.33
C ARG A 220 -15.50 11.79 11.89
N LYS A 221 -15.32 12.70 12.85
CA LYS A 221 -15.14 14.14 12.60
C LYS A 221 -13.66 14.51 12.64
N LEU A 222 -13.26 15.38 11.73
CA LEU A 222 -11.92 15.97 11.76
C LEU A 222 -11.70 16.73 13.08
N SER A 223 -10.52 16.56 13.64
CA SER A 223 -10.08 17.27 14.84
C SER A 223 -9.01 18.29 14.51
N LYS A 224 -8.95 19.38 15.29
CA LYS A 224 -7.78 20.26 15.29
C LYS A 224 -6.57 19.51 15.85
N PHE A 225 -5.37 20.04 15.62
CA PHE A 225 -4.16 19.52 16.22
C PHE A 225 -4.06 19.95 17.70
N PRO A 226 -4.37 19.07 18.69
CA PRO A 226 -4.32 19.45 20.10
C PRO A 226 -2.89 19.75 20.52
N ASP A 227 -2.71 20.75 21.39
CA ASP A 227 -1.39 21.20 21.82
C ASP A 227 -0.63 20.10 22.58
N GLU A 228 -1.34 19.20 23.27
CA GLU A 228 -0.73 18.09 23.98
C GLU A 228 -0.14 17.04 23.01
N VAL A 229 -0.86 16.73 21.92
CA VAL A 229 -0.34 15.84 20.87
C VAL A 229 0.81 16.51 20.12
N ARG A 230 0.69 17.83 19.88
CA ARG A 230 1.74 18.61 19.20
C ARG A 230 3.03 18.60 20.01
N SER A 231 2.93 18.78 21.32
CA SER A 231 4.08 18.79 22.22
C SER A 231 4.83 17.45 22.22
N GLU A 232 4.16 16.32 21.98
CA GLU A 232 4.81 15.00 21.83
C GLU A 232 5.58 14.84 20.52
N LEU A 233 5.34 15.71 19.53
CA LEU A 233 5.90 15.60 18.18
C LEU A 233 6.84 16.76 17.80
N ASP A 234 6.68 17.95 18.38
CA ASP A 234 7.35 19.18 17.94
C ASP A 234 8.88 19.05 17.88
N GLU A 235 9.50 18.33 18.81
CA GLU A 235 10.96 18.08 18.82
C GLU A 235 11.45 17.22 17.63
N HIS A 236 10.54 16.55 16.93
CA HIS A 236 10.81 15.67 15.79
C HIS A 236 10.26 16.21 14.46
N LEU A 237 9.62 17.39 14.46
CA LEU A 237 9.08 18.02 13.26
C LEU A 237 10.06 19.03 12.67
N THR A 238 10.26 18.93 11.36
CA THR A 238 11.05 19.91 10.60
C THR A 238 10.15 20.95 9.94
N ASN A 239 10.73 22.10 9.59
CA ASN A 239 10.09 23.09 8.71
C ASN A 239 10.39 22.84 7.22
N VAL A 240 11.10 21.76 6.88
CA VAL A 240 11.53 21.47 5.51
C VAL A 240 10.39 20.79 4.76
N ILE A 241 9.73 21.57 3.91
CA ILE A 241 8.69 21.10 3.00
C ILE A 241 9.34 20.85 1.64
N LEU A 242 9.24 19.63 1.10
CA LEU A 242 9.59 19.41 -0.30
C LEU A 242 8.57 20.11 -1.19
N PRO A 243 9.01 20.87 -2.21
CA PRO A 243 8.11 21.34 -3.24
C PRO A 243 7.75 20.16 -4.15
N VAL A 244 6.86 19.27 -3.69
CA VAL A 244 6.22 18.34 -4.62
C VAL A 244 5.30 19.20 -5.48
N VAL A 245 5.58 19.32 -6.78
CA VAL A 245 4.83 20.17 -7.71
C VAL A 245 3.35 19.77 -7.65
N ALA A 246 2.59 20.55 -6.90
CA ALA A 246 1.20 20.27 -6.60
C ALA A 246 0.32 20.93 -7.64
N ARG A 247 -0.29 20.14 -8.54
CA ARG A 247 -1.47 20.63 -9.26
C ARG A 247 -2.58 20.87 -8.24
N LYS A 248 -3.10 22.10 -8.20
CA LYS A 248 -4.21 22.50 -7.33
C LYS A 248 -5.52 22.33 -8.06
N TRP A 249 -6.54 21.81 -7.36
CA TRP A 249 -7.88 21.72 -7.92
C TRP A 249 -8.53 23.09 -8.02
N SER A 250 -8.93 23.47 -9.24
CA SER A 250 -9.74 24.66 -9.48
C SER A 250 -11.21 24.26 -9.64
N PRO A 251 -12.19 25.10 -9.23
CA PRO A 251 -13.60 24.83 -9.48
C PRO A 251 -13.95 24.67 -10.97
N ARG A 252 -13.10 25.17 -11.88
CA ARG A 252 -13.23 24.99 -13.34
C ARG A 252 -12.79 23.61 -13.83
N ASP A 253 -12.23 22.78 -12.95
CA ASP A 253 -11.85 21.40 -13.24
C ASP A 253 -13.02 20.42 -13.16
N GLU A 254 -14.27 20.91 -13.21
CA GLU A 254 -15.48 20.08 -13.23
C GLU A 254 -15.36 18.92 -14.20
N MET A 255 -15.76 17.74 -13.71
CA MET A 255 -15.70 16.45 -14.39
C MET A 255 -16.76 16.38 -15.50
N SER A 256 -16.59 17.17 -16.55
CA SER A 256 -17.51 17.15 -17.70
C SER A 256 -17.05 16.09 -18.69
N ILE A 257 -17.79 14.97 -18.70
CA ILE A 257 -17.72 13.79 -19.61
C ILE A 257 -16.67 12.75 -19.17
N VAL A 258 -17.12 11.64 -18.56
CA VAL A 258 -16.23 10.52 -18.21
C VAL A 258 -15.80 9.80 -19.48
N ASP A 259 -14.50 9.67 -19.72
CA ASP A 259 -13.99 8.92 -20.88
C ASP A 259 -13.96 7.41 -20.61
N HIS A 260 -13.57 7.01 -19.39
CA HIS A 260 -13.38 5.62 -19.04
C HIS A 260 -13.87 5.32 -17.63
N VAL A 261 -14.63 4.24 -17.50
CA VAL A 261 -15.29 3.82 -16.25
C VAL A 261 -15.00 2.35 -15.98
N ARG A 262 -14.65 2.04 -14.73
CA ARG A 262 -14.59 0.68 -14.21
C ARG A 262 -15.51 0.54 -12.99
N ASN A 263 -16.54 -0.30 -13.14
CA ASN A 263 -17.52 -0.61 -12.10
C ASN A 263 -17.16 -1.90 -11.35
N GLY A 264 -17.80 -2.10 -10.20
CA GLY A 264 -17.81 -3.36 -9.45
C GLY A 264 -16.48 -3.65 -8.75
N ILE A 265 -15.69 -2.63 -8.45
CA ILE A 265 -14.46 -2.81 -7.68
C ILE A 265 -14.88 -3.04 -6.23
N MET A 266 -14.49 -4.19 -5.68
CA MET A 266 -14.80 -4.56 -4.30
C MET A 266 -13.51 -4.86 -3.54
N PRO A 267 -13.37 -4.37 -2.30
CA PRO A 267 -12.26 -4.75 -1.45
C PRO A 267 -12.26 -6.25 -1.19
N ARG A 268 -11.07 -6.84 -1.17
CA ARG A 268 -10.83 -8.20 -0.68
C ARG A 268 -10.50 -8.15 0.80
N TRP A 269 -10.64 -9.29 1.47
CA TRP A 269 -10.18 -9.43 2.86
C TRP A 269 -8.71 -9.03 3.04
N SER A 270 -7.85 -9.36 2.06
CA SER A 270 -6.43 -9.01 2.05
C SER A 270 -6.15 -7.52 1.80
N ASP A 271 -7.15 -6.74 1.40
CA ASP A 271 -7.02 -5.30 1.17
C ASP A 271 -7.26 -4.51 2.46
N LEU A 272 -7.74 -5.16 3.52
CA LEU A 272 -7.88 -4.58 4.84
C LEU A 272 -6.54 -4.50 5.55
N ASP A 273 -6.28 -3.37 6.20
CA ASP A 273 -5.16 -3.20 7.11
C ASP A 273 -5.48 -3.78 8.50
N MET A 274 -4.53 -3.66 9.43
CA MET A 274 -4.71 -4.14 10.82
C MET A 274 -5.84 -3.41 11.56
N ASN A 275 -6.34 -2.30 11.02
CA ASN A 275 -7.41 -1.48 11.57
C ASN A 275 -8.78 -1.86 10.99
N GLN A 276 -8.83 -2.91 10.15
CA GLN A 276 -10.03 -3.35 9.42
C GLN A 276 -10.60 -2.27 8.47
N HIS A 277 -9.77 -1.31 8.08
CA HIS A 277 -10.07 -0.38 7.00
C HIS A 277 -9.35 -0.82 5.74
N VAL A 278 -9.89 -0.45 4.58
CA VAL A 278 -9.15 -0.65 3.33
C VAL A 278 -7.86 0.16 3.40
N ASN A 279 -6.72 -0.50 3.14
CA ASN A 279 -5.42 0.16 3.14
C ASN A 279 -5.41 1.29 2.09
N ASN A 280 -4.92 2.49 2.47
CA ASN A 280 -4.83 3.67 1.61
C ASN A 280 -4.07 3.43 0.30
N VAL A 281 -3.15 2.48 0.25
CA VAL A 281 -2.43 2.08 -0.97
C VAL A 281 -3.35 1.37 -1.97
N LYS A 282 -4.37 0.64 -1.52
CA LYS A 282 -5.28 -0.11 -2.41
C LYS A 282 -6.17 0.80 -3.26
N TYR A 283 -6.50 1.96 -2.72
CA TYR A 283 -7.17 3.01 -3.45
C TYR A 283 -6.39 3.48 -4.68
N ILE A 284 -5.04 3.42 -4.64
CA ILE A 284 -4.17 3.77 -5.77
C ILE A 284 -4.31 2.76 -6.91
N GLY A 285 -4.41 1.48 -6.60
CA GLY A 285 -4.74 0.47 -7.60
C GLY A 285 -6.11 0.77 -8.22
N TRP A 286 -7.13 0.93 -7.39
CA TRP A 286 -8.51 1.13 -7.85
C TRP A 286 -8.71 2.39 -8.69
N ILE A 287 -8.09 3.51 -8.33
CA ILE A 287 -8.23 4.76 -9.09
C ILE A 287 -7.58 4.66 -10.48
N LEU A 288 -6.60 3.77 -10.65
CA LEU A 288 -5.91 3.53 -11.91
C LEU A 288 -6.55 2.43 -12.77
N GLU A 289 -7.47 1.62 -12.23
CA GLU A 289 -8.14 0.52 -12.96
C GLU A 289 -8.95 0.98 -14.18
N SER A 290 -9.42 2.24 -14.18
CA SER A 290 -10.16 2.80 -15.32
C SER A 290 -9.25 3.45 -16.37
N VAL A 291 -7.93 3.49 -16.15
CA VAL A 291 -6.99 4.05 -17.12
C VAL A 291 -6.94 3.18 -18.38
N PRO A 292 -7.05 3.77 -19.59
CA PRO A 292 -6.94 3.03 -20.84
C PRO A 292 -5.71 2.14 -20.91
N ARG A 293 -5.92 0.90 -21.36
CA ARG A 293 -4.84 -0.08 -21.53
C ARG A 293 -3.70 0.43 -22.42
N SER A 294 -4.02 1.23 -23.45
CA SER A 294 -3.01 1.85 -24.31
C SER A 294 -2.07 2.80 -23.57
N ILE A 295 -2.53 3.48 -22.51
CA ILE A 295 -1.69 4.32 -21.67
C ILE A 295 -0.83 3.43 -20.77
N VAL A 296 -1.43 2.45 -20.08
CA VAL A 296 -0.71 1.55 -19.15
C VAL A 296 0.39 0.74 -19.85
N GLU A 297 0.16 0.33 -21.10
CA GLU A 297 1.13 -0.45 -21.88
C GLU A 297 2.26 0.42 -22.47
N ASN A 298 2.00 1.67 -22.85
CA ASN A 298 3.00 2.50 -23.56
C ASN A 298 3.66 3.59 -22.69
N TYR A 299 3.04 3.93 -21.55
CA TYR A 299 3.46 5.00 -20.67
C TYR A 299 3.66 4.49 -19.24
N GLU A 300 4.42 5.25 -18.47
CA GLU A 300 4.61 5.07 -17.04
C GLU A 300 4.23 6.33 -16.27
N LEU A 301 3.87 6.17 -15.01
CA LEU A 301 3.39 7.25 -14.17
C LEU A 301 4.56 8.12 -13.71
N ALA A 302 4.61 9.37 -14.17
CA ALA A 302 5.63 10.35 -13.79
C ALA A 302 5.21 11.16 -12.55
N SER A 303 3.91 11.38 -12.36
CA SER A 303 3.39 12.08 -11.19
C SER A 303 2.01 11.59 -10.80
N LEU A 304 1.71 11.62 -9.50
CA LEU A 304 0.42 11.28 -8.94
C LEU A 304 0.09 12.23 -7.78
N THR A 305 -1.07 12.87 -7.83
CA THR A 305 -1.62 13.65 -6.72
C THR A 305 -3.00 13.13 -6.39
N LEU A 306 -3.22 12.69 -5.16
CA LEU A 306 -4.48 12.14 -4.67
C LEU A 306 -4.99 12.96 -3.49
N GLU A 307 -6.29 13.19 -3.46
CA GLU A 307 -7.01 13.76 -2.32
C GLU A 307 -8.05 12.75 -1.84
N TYR A 308 -7.85 12.30 -0.61
CA TYR A 308 -8.72 11.33 0.05
C TYR A 308 -9.90 12.07 0.67
N ARG A 309 -11.10 11.51 0.48
CA ARG A 309 -12.37 12.14 0.88
C ARG A 309 -13.24 11.27 1.75
N GLN A 310 -13.21 9.94 1.61
CA GLN A 310 -14.05 9.05 2.38
C GLN A 310 -13.45 7.65 2.43
N GLU A 311 -13.72 6.93 3.51
CA GLU A 311 -13.31 5.53 3.66
C GLU A 311 -14.30 4.55 3.04
N CYS A 312 -13.77 3.38 2.71
CA CYS A 312 -14.55 2.23 2.28
C CYS A 312 -14.47 1.15 3.34
N LYS A 313 -15.56 0.40 3.44
CA LYS A 313 -15.66 -0.83 4.22
C LYS A 313 -15.59 -2.02 3.28
N LEU A 314 -15.46 -3.22 3.82
CA LEU A 314 -15.40 -4.46 3.05
C LEU A 314 -16.58 -4.63 2.07
N GLU A 315 -17.77 -4.19 2.48
CA GLU A 315 -19.01 -4.27 1.68
C GLU A 315 -19.15 -3.14 0.64
N SER A 316 -18.20 -2.21 0.56
CA SER A 316 -18.27 -1.09 -0.37
C SER A 316 -18.07 -1.56 -1.80
N VAL A 317 -18.95 -1.11 -2.69
CA VAL A 317 -18.80 -1.28 -4.14
C VAL A 317 -18.39 0.06 -4.73
N VAL A 318 -17.29 0.03 -5.47
CA VAL A 318 -16.56 1.22 -5.90
C VAL A 318 -16.49 1.29 -7.42
N GLN A 319 -16.66 2.51 -7.93
CA GLN A 319 -16.52 2.87 -9.33
C GLN A 319 -15.30 3.78 -9.51
N SER A 320 -14.44 3.43 -10.46
CA SER A 320 -13.28 4.20 -10.88
C SER A 320 -13.57 4.92 -12.19
N HIS A 321 -13.24 6.21 -12.24
CA HIS A 321 -13.42 7.09 -13.39
C HIS A 321 -12.09 7.70 -13.79
N THR A 322 -11.78 7.69 -15.09
CA THR A 322 -10.61 8.36 -15.66
C THR A 322 -11.04 9.27 -16.81
N TYR A 323 -10.47 10.47 -16.84
CA TYR A 323 -10.63 11.48 -17.87
C TYR A 323 -9.26 11.76 -18.46
N VAL A 324 -9.08 11.52 -19.75
CA VAL A 324 -7.80 11.74 -20.43
C VAL A 324 -7.82 13.16 -21.01
N MET A 325 -6.96 14.02 -20.47
CA MET A 325 -6.90 15.41 -20.89
C MET A 325 -6.17 15.48 -22.24
N VAL A 326 -6.91 15.75 -23.32
CA VAL A 326 -6.31 15.95 -24.64
C VAL A 326 -5.74 17.37 -24.72
N SER A 327 -4.42 17.51 -24.81
CA SER A 327 -3.77 18.80 -25.07
C SER A 327 -3.78 19.13 -26.57
N ASN A 328 -4.78 19.92 -27.00
CA ASN A 328 -5.02 20.54 -28.32
C ASN A 328 -5.96 19.81 -29.30
N ASN A 329 -7.13 20.43 -29.53
CA ASN A 329 -7.89 20.44 -30.80
C ASN A 329 -8.09 19.09 -31.51
N GLY A 330 -8.44 18.03 -30.77
CA GLY A 330 -8.96 16.78 -31.37
C GLY A 330 -7.95 16.00 -32.23
N LYS A 331 -6.65 16.33 -32.14
CA LYS A 331 -5.57 15.50 -32.64
C LYS A 331 -4.73 15.10 -31.45
N ILE A 332 -4.56 13.79 -31.24
CA ILE A 332 -3.53 13.26 -30.37
C ILE A 332 -2.21 13.68 -31.02
N GLY A 333 -1.67 14.84 -30.61
CA GLY A 333 -0.31 15.22 -30.96
C GLY A 333 0.64 14.19 -30.40
N ASP A 334 1.81 14.00 -31.03
CA ASP A 334 2.93 13.29 -30.41
C ASP A 334 3.12 13.82 -28.98
N TYR A 335 2.80 13.05 -27.95
CA TYR A 335 2.84 13.53 -26.57
C TYR A 335 4.05 12.95 -25.84
N ASP A 336 4.94 13.84 -25.39
CA ASP A 336 5.93 13.55 -24.35
C ASP A 336 5.26 13.25 -22.99
N LEU A 337 4.02 13.72 -22.75
CA LEU A 337 3.28 13.51 -21.50
C LEU A 337 1.77 13.37 -21.71
N VAL A 338 1.12 12.45 -20.98
CA VAL A 338 -0.35 12.28 -20.94
C VAL A 338 -0.87 12.65 -19.56
N ASP A 339 -1.85 13.56 -19.52
CA ASP A 339 -2.47 14.01 -18.27
C ASP A 339 -3.83 13.33 -18.07
N CYS A 340 -4.07 12.76 -16.88
CA CYS A 340 -5.37 12.19 -16.54
C CYS A 340 -5.92 12.79 -15.24
N LYS A 341 -7.23 13.05 -15.22
CA LYS A 341 -8.01 13.26 -13.99
C LYS A 341 -8.65 11.95 -13.59
N HIS A 342 -8.83 11.75 -12.30
CA HIS A 342 -9.48 10.57 -11.78
C HIS A 342 -10.45 10.89 -10.65
N ALA A 343 -11.47 10.06 -10.54
CA ALA A 343 -12.35 10.01 -9.39
C ALA A 343 -12.68 8.57 -9.04
N LEU A 344 -12.81 8.33 -7.74
CA LEU A 344 -13.22 7.08 -7.16
C LEU A 344 -14.47 7.35 -6.32
N GLN A 345 -15.56 6.64 -6.59
CA GLN A 345 -16.88 6.93 -6.03
C GLN A 345 -17.59 5.66 -5.58
N LEU A 346 -18.47 5.77 -4.58
CA LEU A 346 -19.34 4.66 -4.19
C LEU A 346 -20.48 4.49 -5.20
N GLU A 347 -20.72 3.27 -5.66
CA GLU A 347 -21.79 2.99 -6.63
C GLU A 347 -23.20 3.23 -6.07
N THR A 348 -23.39 2.98 -4.77
CA THR A 348 -24.70 3.07 -4.12
C THR A 348 -25.04 4.50 -3.66
N GLY A 349 -24.52 5.54 -4.33
CA GLY A 349 -24.85 6.94 -4.04
C GLY A 349 -24.15 7.53 -2.81
N GLY A 350 -23.00 6.97 -2.41
CA GLY A 350 -22.32 7.29 -1.16
C GLY A 350 -21.27 8.41 -1.21
N GLY A 351 -21.17 9.17 -2.31
CA GLY A 351 -20.23 10.28 -2.47
C GLY A 351 -18.87 9.88 -3.07
N GLU A 352 -18.01 10.88 -3.22
CA GLU A 352 -16.64 10.72 -3.75
C GLU A 352 -15.69 10.25 -2.64
N ILE A 353 -15.02 9.12 -2.89
CA ILE A 353 -14.06 8.46 -2.00
C ILE A 353 -12.69 9.13 -2.11
N MET A 354 -12.27 9.36 -3.34
CA MET A 354 -10.96 9.91 -3.65
C MET A 354 -11.01 10.55 -5.03
N ARG A 355 -10.19 11.58 -5.23
CA ARG A 355 -9.95 12.16 -6.55
C ARG A 355 -8.47 12.35 -6.75
N GLY A 356 -8.05 12.45 -8.00
CA GLY A 356 -6.64 12.63 -8.28
C GLY A 356 -6.30 13.11 -9.67
N TRP A 357 -5.02 13.41 -9.83
CA TRP A 357 -4.35 13.66 -11.09
C TRP A 357 -3.20 12.70 -11.25
N SER A 358 -3.03 12.21 -12.47
CA SER A 358 -1.80 11.57 -12.89
C SER A 358 -1.22 12.23 -14.12
N ILE A 359 0.10 12.21 -14.20
CA ILE A 359 0.86 12.57 -15.39
C ILE A 359 1.66 11.33 -15.77
N TRP A 360 1.62 10.97 -17.04
CA TRP A 360 2.29 9.81 -17.60
C TRP A 360 3.29 10.23 -18.65
N ARG A 361 4.41 9.51 -18.76
CA ARG A 361 5.43 9.71 -19.81
C ARG A 361 5.67 8.42 -20.59
N PRO A 362 6.12 8.47 -21.84
CA PRO A 362 6.46 7.27 -22.61
C PRO A 362 7.45 6.37 -21.87
N LYS A 363 7.21 5.06 -21.89
CA LYS A 363 8.14 4.08 -21.33
C LYS A 363 9.44 4.07 -22.13
N GLN A 364 10.56 4.25 -21.43
CA GLN A 364 11.89 4.11 -22.01
C GLN A 364 12.32 2.62 -21.94
N TYR A 365 11.87 1.82 -22.90
CA TYR A 365 12.17 0.37 -22.94
C TYR A 365 13.66 0.05 -23.15
N GLY A 366 14.43 0.90 -23.83
CA GLY A 366 15.85 0.67 -24.15
C GLY A 366 16.83 0.94 -23.00
N ASN A 367 16.60 1.99 -22.21
CA ASN A 367 17.59 2.48 -21.22
C ASN A 367 17.59 1.72 -19.88
N ARG A 368 16.59 0.90 -19.57
CA ARG A 368 16.48 0.25 -18.25
C ARG A 368 17.41 -0.94 -18.05
N LEU A 369 17.84 -1.57 -19.14
CA LEU A 369 18.68 -2.78 -19.09
C LEU A 369 20.15 -2.49 -19.43
N GLY A 370 20.52 -1.23 -19.67
CA GLY A 370 21.87 -0.87 -20.11
C GLY A 370 22.27 -1.53 -21.44
N LEU A 371 21.29 -1.85 -22.28
CA LEU A 371 21.51 -2.41 -23.62
C LEU A 371 21.52 -1.25 -24.62
N GLU A 372 22.71 -0.66 -24.82
CA GLU A 372 23.03 0.08 -26.04
C GLU A 372 23.25 -0.86 -27.22
#